data_AF-A0A7W0N7E4-F1
#
_entry.id   AF-A0A7W0N7E4-F1
#
_cell.length_a   1.000
_cell.length_b   1.000
_cell.length_c   1.000
_cell.angle_alpha   90.00
_cell.angle_beta   90.00
_cell.angle_gamma   90.00
#
_symmetry.space_group_name_H-M   'P 1'
#
loop_
_entity.id
_entity.type
_entity.pdbx_description
1 polymer ?
#
loop_
_entity_poly.entity_id
_entity_poly.type
_entity_poly.pdbx_seq_one_letter_code
_entity_poly.pdbx_strand_id
1 'polypeptide(L)'
;MNYKIKNAERKIEEHELKTEEFTNLLEEALGQASRALSKERLEYISSLLKNSLTDEELGHIEERESLSILNELNDAEIILLQSCLPIQYVSDEFLEKHKKILSITPLYQDCSTSEQDQQAFQKSYKEKLIRLGLLREIYQRYEQDELPEFNEETGRLKANHYQVSPLGYSLLRIIDIQIKEN
;
A
#
# COMPACT_ATOMS: atom_id res chain seq x y z
N MET A 1 26.49 11.93 -4.21
CA MET A 1 25.96 10.59 -3.88
C MET A 1 26.52 10.00 -2.58
N ASN A 2 27.70 10.40 -2.09
CA ASN A 2 28.35 9.79 -0.92
C ASN A 2 28.00 10.36 0.49
N TYR A 3 27.29 11.48 0.61
CA TYR A 3 27.11 12.12 1.93
C TYR A 3 25.92 11.55 2.73
N LYS A 4 24.86 11.09 2.03
CA LYS A 4 23.69 10.47 2.68
C LYS A 4 23.98 9.06 3.19
N ILE A 5 24.72 8.27 2.40
CA ILE A 5 25.15 6.92 2.78
C ILE A 5 26.06 6.98 4.02
N LYS A 6 27.01 7.91 4.05
CA LYS A 6 27.95 8.09 5.18
C LYS A 6 27.28 8.53 6.49
N ASN A 7 26.17 9.25 6.42
CA ASN A 7 25.38 9.61 7.60
C ASN A 7 24.50 8.45 8.09
N ALA A 8 23.99 7.61 7.18
CA ALA A 8 23.29 6.38 7.56
C ALA A 8 24.27 5.39 8.23
N GLU A 9 25.46 5.19 7.66
CA GLU A 9 26.53 4.35 8.23
C GLU A 9 26.89 4.78 9.65
N ARG A 10 27.00 6.10 9.91
CA ARG A 10 27.41 6.63 11.21
C ARG A 10 26.31 6.56 12.29
N LYS A 11 25.03 6.61 11.92
CA LYS A 11 23.91 6.43 12.87
C LYS A 11 23.73 4.96 13.28
N ILE A 12 23.95 4.05 12.34
CA ILE A 12 23.96 2.61 12.56
C ILE A 12 25.02 2.23 13.62
N GLU A 13 26.17 2.92 13.67
CA GLU A 13 27.32 2.51 14.48
C GLU A 13 27.27 2.78 16.00
N GLU A 14 26.43 3.68 16.54
CA GLU A 14 26.60 4.08 17.96
C GLU A 14 25.47 3.69 18.93
N HIS A 15 24.20 3.52 18.52
CA HIS A 15 23.12 3.18 19.47
C HIS A 15 21.99 2.25 18.97
N GLU A 16 21.63 2.25 17.68
CA GLU A 16 20.43 1.51 17.21
C GLU A 16 20.68 0.03 16.90
N LEU A 17 21.89 -0.38 16.50
CA LEU A 17 22.23 -1.80 16.27
C LEU A 17 22.18 -2.69 17.53
N LYS A 18 21.94 -2.12 18.71
CA LYS A 18 21.97 -2.85 19.99
C LYS A 18 20.58 -3.10 20.59
N THR A 19 19.53 -2.56 19.99
CA THR A 19 18.15 -2.86 20.41
C THR A 19 17.71 -4.17 19.78
N GLU A 20 16.99 -4.97 20.55
CA GLU A 20 16.42 -6.24 20.06
C GLU A 20 15.42 -5.97 18.94
N GLU A 21 14.68 -4.87 19.07
CA GLU A 21 13.66 -4.39 18.14
C GLU A 21 14.24 -4.07 16.75
N PHE A 22 15.31 -3.26 16.70
CA PHE A 22 15.94 -2.89 15.42
C PHE A 22 16.62 -4.10 14.76
N THR A 23 17.28 -4.95 15.55
CA THR A 23 17.94 -6.16 15.05
C THR A 23 16.94 -7.10 14.38
N ASN A 24 15.78 -7.30 15.02
CA ASN A 24 14.70 -8.12 14.47
C ASN A 24 14.11 -7.50 13.19
N LEU A 25 13.83 -6.19 13.19
CA LEU A 25 13.34 -5.47 12.01
C LEU A 25 14.32 -5.61 10.83
N LEU A 26 15.61 -5.48 11.09
CA LEU A 26 16.67 -5.63 10.08
C LEU A 26 16.72 -7.06 9.54
N GLU A 27 16.66 -8.08 10.39
CA GLU A 27 16.63 -9.49 9.98
C GLU A 27 15.43 -9.77 9.07
N GLU A 28 14.24 -9.32 9.47
CA GLU A 28 13.02 -9.52 8.70
C GLU A 28 13.09 -8.81 7.35
N ALA A 29 13.55 -7.56 7.32
CA ALA A 29 13.69 -6.78 6.10
C ALA A 29 14.70 -7.41 5.13
N LEU A 30 15.84 -7.92 5.62
CA LEU A 30 16.81 -8.66 4.80
C LEU A 30 16.22 -9.97 4.28
N GLY A 31 15.46 -10.68 5.12
CA GLY A 31 14.72 -11.88 4.75
C GLY A 31 13.75 -11.61 3.58
N GLN A 32 12.94 -10.55 3.68
CA GLN A 32 12.03 -10.14 2.62
C GLN A 32 12.78 -9.69 1.36
N ALA A 33 13.83 -8.88 1.50
CA ALA A 33 14.62 -8.39 0.38
C ALA A 33 15.26 -9.54 -0.42
N SER A 34 15.73 -10.59 0.27
CA SER A 34 16.31 -11.78 -0.39
C SER A 34 15.33 -12.53 -1.30
N ARG A 35 14.02 -12.38 -1.07
CA ARG A 35 12.94 -13.05 -1.81
C ARG A 35 12.21 -12.10 -2.77
N ALA A 36 12.58 -10.82 -2.80
CA ALA A 36 11.94 -9.82 -3.63
C ALA A 36 12.06 -10.17 -5.12
N LEU A 37 10.94 -10.11 -5.85
CA LEU A 37 10.87 -10.44 -7.27
C LEU A 37 10.96 -9.21 -8.18
N SER A 38 10.98 -8.00 -7.61
CA SER A 38 11.00 -6.72 -8.33
C SER A 38 11.96 -5.73 -7.68
N LYS A 39 12.42 -4.76 -8.48
CA LYS A 39 13.23 -3.65 -7.97
C LYS A 39 12.38 -2.69 -7.13
N GLU A 40 11.14 -2.43 -7.55
CA GLU A 40 10.19 -1.64 -6.76
C GLU A 40 10.02 -2.20 -5.34
N ARG A 41 9.94 -3.54 -5.19
CA ARG A 41 9.86 -4.17 -3.87
C ARG A 41 11.09 -3.90 -2.99
N LEU A 42 12.29 -3.96 -3.56
CA LEU A 42 13.52 -3.64 -2.84
C LEU A 42 13.56 -2.17 -2.43
N GLU A 43 13.06 -1.27 -3.28
CA GLU A 43 12.95 0.16 -2.97
C GLU A 43 11.99 0.40 -1.79
N TYR A 44 10.83 -0.26 -1.75
CA TYR A 44 9.89 -0.15 -0.62
C TYR A 44 10.51 -0.59 0.70
N ILE A 45 11.18 -1.76 0.71
CA ILE A 45 11.86 -2.29 1.90
C ILE A 45 12.99 -1.34 2.33
N SER A 46 13.77 -0.84 1.37
CA SER A 46 14.87 0.09 1.66
C SER A 46 14.36 1.42 2.23
N SER A 47 13.23 1.93 1.75
CA SER A 47 12.63 3.15 2.26
C SER A 47 12.10 2.98 3.68
N LEU A 48 11.44 1.85 3.96
CA LEU A 48 11.00 1.50 5.31
C LEU A 48 12.18 1.46 6.27
N LEU A 49 13.26 0.73 5.94
CA LEU A 49 14.46 0.63 6.77
C LEU A 49 15.17 1.99 6.96
N LYS A 50 15.19 2.83 5.93
CA LYS A 50 15.78 4.17 6.04
C LYS A 50 14.99 5.03 7.02
N ASN A 51 13.67 4.95 6.96
CA ASN A 51 12.79 5.76 7.80
C ASN A 51 12.76 5.22 9.25
N SER A 52 13.00 3.92 9.46
CA SER A 52 13.18 3.35 10.80
C SER A 52 14.45 3.75 11.54
N LEU A 53 15.47 4.22 10.82
CA LEU A 53 16.75 4.69 11.38
C LEU A 53 16.70 6.16 11.85
N THR A 54 15.53 6.79 11.79
CA THR A 54 15.37 8.22 12.05
C THR A 54 14.50 8.57 13.25
N ASP A 55 13.68 7.64 13.74
CA ASP A 55 12.67 7.89 14.79
C ASP A 55 12.99 7.18 16.13
N GLU A 56 12.48 7.74 17.23
CA GLU A 56 12.66 7.25 18.61
C GLU A 56 11.96 5.89 18.84
N GLU A 57 12.28 5.20 19.95
CA GLU A 57 11.89 3.80 20.27
C GLU A 57 10.42 3.38 19.98
N LEU A 58 9.44 4.30 20.02
CA LEU A 58 8.05 4.02 19.65
C LEU A 58 7.84 3.79 18.14
N GLY A 59 8.67 4.39 17.27
CA GLY A 59 8.65 4.21 15.83
C GLY A 59 8.90 2.75 15.42
N HIS A 60 9.76 2.04 16.13
CA HIS A 60 10.14 0.67 15.78
C HIS A 60 8.97 -0.34 15.81
N ILE A 61 7.99 -0.16 16.70
CA ILE A 61 6.80 -1.03 16.74
C ILE A 61 5.91 -0.76 15.52
N GLU A 62 5.70 0.51 15.18
CA GLU A 62 4.87 0.93 14.04
C GLU A 62 5.53 0.57 12.69
N GLU A 63 6.85 0.66 12.61
CA GLU A 63 7.66 0.27 11.46
C GLU A 63 7.64 -1.24 11.25
N ARG A 64 7.71 -2.02 12.34
CA ARG A 64 7.56 -3.48 12.27
C ARG A 64 6.17 -3.88 11.81
N GLU A 65 5.13 -3.23 12.33
CA GLU A 65 3.77 -3.44 11.85
C GLU A 65 3.64 -3.09 10.36
N SER A 66 4.24 -1.98 9.95
CA SER A 66 4.28 -1.57 8.53
C SER A 66 5.03 -2.57 7.66
N LEU A 67 6.12 -3.17 8.16
CA LEU A 67 6.89 -4.20 7.47
C LEU A 67 6.09 -5.51 7.36
N SER A 68 5.31 -5.85 8.39
CA SER A 68 4.39 -6.99 8.38
C SER A 68 3.29 -6.81 7.34
N ILE A 69 2.66 -5.63 7.32
CA ILE A 69 1.68 -5.26 6.29
C ILE A 69 2.32 -5.32 4.89
N LEU A 70 3.53 -4.78 4.72
CA LEU A 70 4.23 -4.82 3.44
C LEU A 70 4.52 -6.25 2.98
N ASN A 71 4.84 -7.16 3.90
CA ASN A 71 5.04 -8.58 3.61
C ASN A 71 3.76 -9.25 3.09
N GLU A 72 2.61 -8.86 3.62
CA GLU A 72 1.33 -9.36 3.13
C GLU A 72 1.03 -8.84 1.73
N LEU A 73 1.40 -7.59 1.42
CA LEU A 73 1.04 -6.96 0.15
C LEU A 73 1.89 -7.42 -1.03
N ASN A 74 1.28 -7.67 -2.18
CA ASN A 74 1.98 -7.77 -3.46
C ASN A 74 2.09 -6.41 -4.17
N ASP A 75 2.90 -6.32 -5.22
CA ASP A 75 3.15 -5.05 -5.91
C ASP A 75 1.87 -4.49 -6.58
N ALA A 76 1.00 -5.37 -7.09
CA ALA A 76 -0.26 -4.96 -7.69
C ALA A 76 -1.24 -4.35 -6.67
N GLU A 77 -1.22 -4.85 -5.43
CA GLU A 77 -2.01 -4.30 -4.31
C GLU A 77 -1.48 -2.93 -3.88
N ILE A 78 -0.17 -2.72 -3.87
CA ILE A 78 0.45 -1.41 -3.59
C ILE A 78 0.08 -0.40 -4.70
N ILE A 79 0.16 -0.83 -5.96
CA ILE A 79 -0.25 -0.02 -7.12
C ILE A 79 -1.74 0.34 -7.03
N LEU A 80 -2.61 -0.60 -6.68
CA LEU A 80 -4.03 -0.36 -6.49
C LEU A 80 -4.28 0.63 -5.35
N LEU A 81 -3.58 0.47 -4.22
CA LEU A 81 -3.65 1.40 -3.10
C LEU A 81 -3.25 2.82 -3.51
N GLN A 82 -2.14 2.98 -4.23
CA GLN A 82 -1.66 4.26 -4.74
C GLN A 82 -2.67 4.89 -5.73
N SER A 83 -3.31 4.08 -6.58
CA SER A 83 -4.33 4.56 -7.52
C SER A 83 -5.60 5.10 -6.83
N CYS A 84 -5.83 4.73 -5.57
CA CYS A 84 -6.94 5.24 -4.76
C CYS A 84 -6.62 6.58 -4.08
N LEU A 85 -5.41 7.12 -4.25
CA LEU A 85 -5.09 8.46 -3.78
C LEU A 85 -5.87 9.52 -4.58
N PRO A 86 -6.11 10.70 -3.98
CA PRO A 86 -6.64 11.85 -4.71
C PRO A 86 -5.84 12.15 -5.99
N ILE A 87 -6.53 12.60 -7.04
CA ILE A 87 -5.97 12.74 -8.39
C ILE A 87 -4.70 13.62 -8.45
N GLN A 88 -4.56 14.58 -7.54
CA GLN A 88 -3.35 15.42 -7.44
C GLN A 88 -2.07 14.66 -7.05
N TYR A 89 -2.20 13.43 -6.54
CA TYR A 89 -1.09 12.57 -6.13
C TYR A 89 -0.80 11.43 -7.11
N VAL A 90 -1.62 11.29 -8.15
CA VAL A 90 -1.51 10.20 -9.13
C VAL A 90 -1.20 10.82 -10.49
N SER A 91 0.00 10.56 -11.01
CA SER A 91 0.40 11.08 -12.32
C SER A 91 -0.19 10.25 -13.47
N ASP A 92 -0.41 10.89 -14.62
CA ASP A 92 -0.83 10.20 -15.84
C ASP A 92 0.19 9.13 -16.26
N GLU A 93 1.49 9.40 -16.04
CA GLU A 93 2.57 8.42 -16.28
C GLU A 93 2.42 7.17 -15.42
N PHE A 94 2.06 7.33 -14.14
CA PHE A 94 1.80 6.21 -13.25
C PHE A 94 0.61 5.39 -13.74
N LEU A 95 -0.49 6.05 -14.10
CA LEU A 95 -1.69 5.39 -14.61
C LEU A 95 -1.42 4.59 -15.88
N GLU A 96 -0.66 5.15 -16.83
CA GLU A 96 -0.30 4.48 -18.07
C GLU A 96 0.70 3.34 -17.82
N LYS A 97 1.72 3.53 -16.97
CA LYS A 97 2.67 2.46 -16.59
C LYS A 97 1.94 1.26 -15.99
N HIS A 98 0.91 1.49 -15.18
CA HIS A 98 0.21 0.46 -14.43
C HIS A 98 -1.18 0.11 -14.97
N LYS A 99 -1.50 0.58 -16.17
CA LYS A 99 -2.82 0.41 -16.80
C LYS A 99 -3.31 -1.03 -16.82
N LYS A 100 -2.42 -2.00 -17.05
CA LYS A 100 -2.78 -3.44 -17.06
C LYS A 100 -3.29 -3.94 -15.70
N ILE A 101 -2.79 -3.38 -14.60
CA ILE A 101 -3.21 -3.73 -13.24
C ILE A 101 -4.48 -2.94 -12.87
N LEU A 102 -4.57 -1.69 -13.33
CA LEU A 102 -5.66 -0.77 -12.99
C LEU A 102 -6.90 -0.91 -13.88
N SER A 103 -6.78 -1.50 -15.08
CA SER A 103 -7.89 -1.63 -16.02
C SER A 103 -8.98 -2.53 -15.45
N ILE A 104 -10.10 -1.91 -15.05
CA ILE A 104 -11.36 -2.60 -14.84
C ILE A 104 -11.97 -2.79 -16.24
N THR A 105 -11.86 -3.99 -16.81
CA THR A 105 -12.64 -4.31 -18.01
C THR A 105 -14.10 -4.46 -17.58
N PRO A 106 -15.05 -3.68 -18.12
CA PRO A 106 -16.47 -3.92 -17.90
C PRO A 106 -16.78 -5.32 -18.43
N LEU A 107 -17.39 -6.18 -17.62
CA LEU A 107 -17.85 -7.48 -18.10
C LEU A 107 -19.02 -7.25 -19.06
N TYR A 108 -18.76 -7.39 -20.35
CA TYR A 108 -19.82 -7.54 -21.35
C TYR A 108 -20.23 -9.03 -21.41
N GLN A 109 -21.41 -9.32 -21.95
CA GLN A 109 -21.94 -10.70 -22.06
C GLN A 109 -20.98 -11.69 -22.74
N ASP A 110 -20.03 -11.20 -23.55
CA ASP A 110 -19.05 -12.00 -24.30
C ASP A 110 -17.62 -11.93 -23.71
N CYS A 111 -17.44 -11.55 -22.45
CA CYS A 111 -16.11 -11.51 -21.84
C CYS A 111 -15.46 -12.91 -21.79
N SER A 112 -14.17 -12.94 -22.14
CA SER A 112 -13.36 -14.15 -22.08
C SER A 112 -13.13 -14.58 -20.62
N THR A 113 -12.84 -15.87 -20.41
CA THR A 113 -12.47 -16.40 -19.09
C THR A 113 -11.29 -15.63 -18.47
N SER A 114 -10.33 -15.19 -19.28
CA SER A 114 -9.19 -14.41 -18.80
C SER A 114 -9.59 -13.04 -18.24
N GLU A 115 -10.60 -12.39 -18.81
CA GLU A 115 -11.09 -11.09 -18.33
C GLU A 115 -11.88 -11.26 -17.02
N GLN A 116 -12.63 -12.35 -16.90
CA GLN A 116 -13.33 -12.72 -15.67
C GLN A 116 -12.33 -12.99 -14.53
N ASP A 117 -11.27 -13.76 -14.79
CA ASP A 117 -10.22 -14.05 -13.81
C ASP A 117 -9.52 -12.76 -13.36
N GLN A 118 -9.19 -11.86 -14.30
CA GLN A 118 -8.55 -10.59 -13.98
C GLN A 118 -9.42 -9.73 -13.05
N GLN A 119 -10.74 -9.70 -13.30
CA GLN A 119 -11.67 -8.98 -12.43
C GLN A 119 -11.75 -9.62 -11.04
N ALA A 120 -11.77 -10.96 -10.95
CA ALA A 120 -11.76 -11.67 -9.68
C ALA A 120 -10.50 -11.36 -8.85
N PHE A 121 -9.32 -11.32 -9.48
CA PHE A 121 -8.08 -10.92 -8.82
C PHE A 121 -8.14 -9.47 -8.33
N GLN A 122 -8.63 -8.54 -9.16
CA GLN A 122 -8.73 -7.14 -8.77
C GLN A 122 -9.69 -6.93 -7.59
N LYS A 123 -10.82 -7.64 -7.59
CA LYS A 123 -11.77 -7.67 -6.47
C LYS A 123 -11.08 -8.20 -5.19
N SER A 124 -10.35 -9.31 -5.30
CA SER A 124 -9.58 -9.89 -4.20
C SER A 124 -8.53 -8.94 -3.62
N TYR A 125 -7.77 -8.23 -4.49
CA TYR A 125 -6.80 -7.21 -4.05
C TYR A 125 -7.49 -6.11 -3.26
N LYS A 126 -8.63 -5.61 -3.75
CA LYS A 126 -9.39 -4.55 -3.09
C LYS A 126 -9.93 -5.00 -1.74
N GLU A 127 -10.53 -6.18 -1.68
CA GLU A 127 -11.05 -6.77 -0.44
C GLU A 127 -9.95 -6.96 0.60
N LYS A 128 -8.76 -7.38 0.18
CA LYS A 128 -7.59 -7.48 1.07
C LYS A 128 -7.14 -6.13 1.59
N LEU A 129 -7.04 -5.11 0.73
CA LEU A 129 -6.68 -3.75 1.16
C LEU A 129 -7.69 -3.19 2.18
N ILE A 130 -8.98 -3.51 2.03
CA ILE A 130 -10.02 -3.15 3.01
C ILE A 130 -9.84 -3.96 4.30
N ARG A 131 -9.58 -5.26 4.20
CA ARG A 131 -9.35 -6.16 5.36
C ARG A 131 -8.15 -5.72 6.20
N LEU A 132 -7.07 -5.29 5.54
CA LEU A 132 -5.88 -4.74 6.19
C LEU A 132 -6.09 -3.30 6.69
N GLY A 133 -7.28 -2.72 6.48
CA GLY A 133 -7.61 -1.37 6.91
C GLY A 133 -6.89 -0.26 6.14
N LEU A 134 -6.27 -0.57 5.00
CA LEU A 134 -5.55 0.38 4.14
C LEU A 134 -6.50 1.19 3.23
N LEU A 135 -7.64 0.59 2.87
CA LEU A 135 -8.74 1.25 2.18
C LEU A 135 -10.00 1.29 3.06
N ARG A 136 -10.83 2.30 2.81
CA ARG A 136 -12.17 2.44 3.40
C ARG A 136 -13.22 2.59 2.32
N GLU A 137 -14.34 1.94 2.53
CA GLU A 137 -15.55 2.11 1.72
C GLU A 137 -16.25 3.40 2.16
N ILE A 138 -16.49 4.30 1.19
CA ILE A 138 -17.27 5.51 1.43
C ILE A 138 -18.66 5.28 0.84
N TYR A 139 -19.67 5.30 1.70
CA TYR A 139 -21.06 5.15 1.31
C TYR A 139 -21.68 6.52 1.02
N GLN A 140 -22.60 6.54 0.07
CA GLN A 140 -23.40 7.73 -0.18
C GLN A 140 -24.24 8.04 1.07
N ARG A 141 -24.35 9.33 1.40
CA ARG A 141 -25.35 9.79 2.37
C ARG A 141 -26.66 9.94 1.62
N TYR A 142 -27.66 9.19 2.03
CA TYR A 142 -29.01 9.27 1.50
C TYR A 142 -29.79 10.34 2.26
N GLU A 143 -30.58 11.13 1.55
CA GLU A 143 -31.57 12.01 2.18
C GLU A 143 -32.71 11.20 2.81
N GLN A 144 -33.53 11.84 3.65
CA GLN A 144 -34.51 11.16 4.49
C GLN A 144 -35.56 10.33 3.71
N ASP A 145 -35.72 10.60 2.41
CA ASP A 145 -36.67 9.94 1.50
C ASP A 145 -36.00 9.10 0.39
N GLU A 146 -34.67 8.97 0.39
CA GLU A 146 -33.93 8.17 -0.60
C GLU A 146 -33.63 6.76 -0.06
N LEU A 147 -33.88 5.74 -0.88
CA LEU A 147 -33.55 4.36 -0.54
C LEU A 147 -32.07 4.09 -0.81
N PRO A 148 -31.36 3.44 0.13
CA PRO A 148 -29.98 3.06 -0.09
C PRO A 148 -29.83 2.05 -1.23
N GLU A 149 -28.79 2.22 -2.05
CA GLU A 149 -28.42 1.24 -3.07
C GLU A 149 -27.69 0.07 -2.42
N PHE A 150 -28.08 -1.14 -2.75
CA PHE A 150 -27.42 -2.36 -2.31
C PHE A 150 -26.67 -3.00 -3.47
N ASN A 151 -25.52 -3.57 -3.18
CA ASN A 151 -24.81 -4.42 -4.11
C ASN A 151 -25.55 -5.77 -4.22
N GLU A 152 -26.04 -6.09 -5.43
CA GLU A 152 -26.87 -7.28 -5.67
C GLU A 152 -26.16 -8.61 -5.37
N GLU A 153 -24.83 -8.65 -5.51
CA GLU A 153 -24.04 -9.87 -5.24
C GLU A 153 -23.85 -10.13 -3.75
N THR A 154 -23.68 -9.07 -2.96
CA THR A 154 -23.24 -9.17 -1.55
C THR A 154 -24.33 -8.82 -0.54
N GLY A 155 -25.41 -8.18 -0.98
CA GLY A 155 -26.47 -7.65 -0.12
C GLY A 155 -26.02 -6.50 0.80
N ARG A 156 -24.79 -6.00 0.63
CA ARG A 156 -24.24 -4.87 1.40
C ARG A 156 -24.64 -3.54 0.77
N LEU A 157 -24.58 -2.46 1.53
CA LEU A 157 -24.66 -1.11 0.98
C LEU A 157 -23.61 -0.94 -0.12
N LYS A 158 -24.03 -0.38 -1.25
CA LYS A 158 -23.14 -0.11 -2.37
C LYS A 158 -22.20 1.03 -2.00
N ALA A 159 -20.90 0.74 -1.96
CA ALA A 159 -19.89 1.78 -1.78
C ALA A 159 -19.91 2.73 -2.98
N ASN A 160 -19.95 4.04 -2.71
CA ASN A 160 -19.87 5.09 -3.71
C ASN A 160 -18.45 5.16 -4.31
N HIS A 161 -17.45 5.22 -3.43
CA HIS A 161 -16.04 5.16 -3.80
C HIS A 161 -15.20 4.60 -2.66
N TYR A 162 -13.90 4.47 -2.89
CA TYR A 162 -12.94 3.97 -1.94
C TYR A 162 -11.91 5.05 -1.66
N GLN A 163 -11.48 5.15 -0.41
CA GLN A 163 -10.49 6.14 0.01
C GLN A 163 -9.36 5.46 0.77
N VAL A 164 -8.13 5.92 0.55
CA VAL A 164 -6.97 5.52 1.36
C VAL A 164 -7.22 5.93 2.81
N SER A 165 -7.05 4.99 3.73
CA SER A 165 -7.21 5.22 5.17
C SER A 165 -5.98 5.94 5.76
N PRO A 166 -6.04 6.46 7.00
CA PRO A 166 -4.86 6.97 7.70
C PRO A 166 -3.70 5.96 7.78
N LEU A 167 -4.00 4.66 7.98
CA LEU A 167 -2.99 3.59 7.98
C LEU A 167 -2.40 3.42 6.58
N GLY A 168 -3.23 3.45 5.54
CA GLY A 168 -2.79 3.42 4.15
C GLY A 168 -1.87 4.59 3.78
N TYR A 169 -2.21 5.81 4.20
CA TYR A 169 -1.35 6.98 4.02
C TYR A 169 -0.02 6.82 4.77
N SER A 170 -0.05 6.31 6.00
CA SER A 170 1.16 6.10 6.78
C SER A 170 2.10 5.09 6.10
N LEU A 171 1.55 3.95 5.66
CA LEU A 171 2.31 2.93 4.92
C LEU A 171 2.95 3.52 3.67
N LEU A 172 2.17 4.20 2.82
CA LEU A 172 2.65 4.81 1.57
C LEU A 172 3.78 5.83 1.82
N ARG A 173 3.67 6.64 2.89
CA ARG A 173 4.71 7.59 3.28
C ARG A 173 5.98 6.88 3.75
N ILE A 174 5.86 5.82 4.54
CA ILE A 174 7.00 5.04 5.05
C ILE A 174 7.77 4.38 3.90
N ILE A 175 7.10 3.96 2.83
CA ILE A 175 7.75 3.40 1.63
C ILE A 175 8.14 4.47 0.59
N ASP A 176 8.23 5.73 1.02
CA ASP A 176 8.62 6.92 0.23
C ASP A 176 7.79 7.16 -1.06
N ILE A 177 6.55 6.67 -1.12
CA ILE A 177 5.61 7.04 -2.20
C ILE A 177 5.18 8.49 -1.97
N GLN A 178 5.50 9.34 -2.94
CA GLN A 178 5.35 10.80 -2.86
C GLN A 178 3.89 11.23 -2.65
N ILE A 179 3.49 11.38 -1.39
CA ILE A 179 2.27 12.06 -0.99
C ILE A 179 2.70 13.49 -0.61
N LYS A 180 2.46 14.46 -1.48
CA LYS A 180 2.77 15.87 -1.13
C LYS A 180 1.81 16.32 -0.03
N GLU A 181 2.33 16.51 1.18
CA GLU A 181 1.58 17.17 2.25
C GLU A 181 1.35 18.64 1.84
N ASN A 182 0.10 19.10 1.94
CA ASN A 182 -0.26 20.52 1.80
C ASN A 182 -0.03 21.22 3.13
#